data_AF-A0A3S2AU14-F1
#
_entry.id   AF-A0A3S2AU14-F1
#
_cell.length_a   1.000
_cell.length_b   1.000
_cell.length_c   1.000
_cell.angle_alpha   90.00
_cell.angle_beta   90.00
_cell.angle_gamma   90.00
#
_symmetry.space_group_name_H-M   'P 1'
#
loop_
_entity.id
_entity.type
_entity.pdbx_description
1 polymer ?
#
loop_
_entity_poly.entity_id
_entity_poly.type
_entity_poly.pdbx_seq_one_letter_code
_entity_poly.pdbx_strand_id
1 'polypeptide(L)'
;VTLILVMGILDSTRVYRLSRAVAVDINVMDYVEAAKLRGEGSGWIIFREILPNALSPLVSELGLRFIYAVLFLSTLSFLGLGVQPPDADWGGMVKENKDGIVFGIAAALIPAGAIALLAISVNLVADWVLNRTTSLKGGRG
;
A
#
# COMPACT_ATOMS: atom_id res chain seq x y z
N VAL A 1 10.33 15.80 2.52
CA VAL A 1 11.02 14.79 3.37
C VAL A 1 10.30 14.52 4.68
N THR A 2 9.95 15.53 5.48
CA THR A 2 9.26 15.34 6.78
C THR A 2 7.98 14.50 6.67
N LEU A 3 7.10 14.80 5.69
CA LEU A 3 5.88 14.04 5.46
C LEU A 3 6.15 12.56 5.12
N ILE A 4 7.22 12.29 4.36
CA ILE A 4 7.66 10.93 4.01
C ILE A 4 8.12 10.19 5.26
N LEU A 5 8.92 10.83 6.13
CA LEU A 5 9.41 10.23 7.37
C LEU A 5 8.28 9.95 8.35
N VAL A 6 7.38 10.91 8.57
CA VAL A 6 6.20 10.75 9.43
C VAL A 6 5.35 9.59 8.94
N MET A 7 5.05 9.56 7.65
CA MET A 7 4.29 8.47 7.05
C MET A 7 4.99 7.12 7.20
N GLY A 8 6.28 7.04 6.85
CA GLY A 8 7.06 5.81 6.95
C GLY A 8 7.10 5.25 8.36
N ILE A 9 7.26 6.12 9.38
CA ILE A 9 7.24 5.71 10.78
C ILE A 9 5.86 5.19 11.18
N LEU A 10 4.79 5.91 10.85
CA LEU A 10 3.41 5.49 11.17
C LEU A 10 3.06 4.15 10.54
N ASP A 11 3.42 3.96 9.27
CA ASP A 11 3.10 2.74 8.53
C ASP A 11 3.99 1.55 8.89
N SER A 12 5.24 1.79 9.31
CA SER A 12 6.24 0.75 9.60
C SER A 12 5.71 -0.30 10.57
N THR A 13 5.04 0.15 11.64
CA THR A 13 4.49 -0.72 12.68
C THR A 13 3.48 -1.72 12.11
N ARG A 14 2.61 -1.24 11.23
CA ARG A 14 1.58 -2.05 10.62
C ARG A 14 2.19 -2.99 9.56
N VAL A 15 3.18 -2.54 8.78
CA VAL A 15 3.86 -3.38 7.79
C VAL A 15 4.58 -4.53 8.50
N TYR A 16 5.29 -4.22 9.59
CA TYR A 16 5.97 -5.20 10.41
C TYR A 16 5.00 -6.24 10.97
N ARG A 17 3.88 -5.79 11.55
CA ARG A 17 2.87 -6.70 12.11
C ARG A 17 2.31 -7.67 11.08
N LEU A 18 1.97 -7.18 9.88
CA LEU A 18 1.48 -8.04 8.80
C LEU A 18 2.56 -9.02 8.33
N SER A 19 3.76 -8.51 8.05
CA SER A 19 4.88 -9.33 7.58
C SER A 19 5.19 -10.45 8.56
N ARG A 20 5.19 -10.15 9.86
CA ARG A 20 5.37 -11.14 10.92
C ARG A 20 4.24 -12.17 10.95
N ALA A 21 2.98 -11.74 10.84
CA ALA A 21 1.84 -12.66 10.83
C ALA A 21 1.93 -13.66 9.66
N VAL A 22 2.15 -13.15 8.45
CA VAL A 22 2.31 -13.99 7.24
C VAL A 22 3.51 -14.93 7.36
N ALA A 23 4.64 -14.43 7.87
CA ALA A 23 5.84 -15.25 8.05
C ALA A 23 5.62 -16.38 9.08
N VAL A 24 4.93 -16.11 10.19
CA VAL A 24 4.60 -17.12 11.20
C VAL A 24 3.70 -18.21 10.61
N ASP A 25 2.68 -17.83 9.83
CA ASP A 25 1.77 -18.78 9.19
C ASP A 25 2.49 -19.67 8.16
N ILE A 26 3.44 -19.11 7.41
CA ILE A 26 4.22 -19.89 6.44
C ILE A 26 5.24 -20.80 7.15
N ASN A 27 5.82 -20.35 8.25
CA ASN A 27 6.90 -21.06 8.96
C ASN A 27 6.47 -22.41 9.57
N VAL A 28 5.17 -22.62 9.74
CA VAL A 28 4.56 -23.87 10.25
C VAL A 28 4.04 -24.80 9.16
N MET A 29 4.30 -24.51 7.89
CA MET A 29 3.87 -25.35 6.76
C MET A 29 4.80 -26.56 6.56
N ASP A 30 4.24 -27.69 6.14
CA ASP A 30 4.96 -28.98 5.97
C ASP A 30 6.23 -28.87 5.12
N TYR A 31 6.20 -28.08 4.04
CA TYR A 31 7.37 -27.91 3.16
C TYR A 31 8.52 -27.15 3.85
N VAL A 32 8.20 -26.19 4.73
CA VAL A 32 9.19 -25.47 5.53
C VAL A 32 9.74 -26.38 6.62
N GLU A 33 8.89 -27.18 7.27
CA GLU A 33 9.32 -28.14 8.28
C GLU A 33 10.22 -29.22 7.66
N ALA A 34 9.87 -29.74 6.49
CA ALA A 34 10.71 -30.67 5.74
C ALA A 34 12.06 -30.06 5.33
N ALA A 35 12.13 -28.77 4.99
CA ALA A 35 13.39 -28.08 4.72
C ALA A 35 14.26 -27.94 5.98
N LYS A 36 13.65 -27.64 7.14
CA LYS A 36 14.35 -27.60 8.44
C LYS A 36 14.91 -28.97 8.81
N LEU A 37 14.13 -30.04 8.63
CA LEU A 37 14.55 -31.41 8.91
C LEU A 37 15.71 -31.87 8.00
N ARG A 38 15.81 -31.30 6.80
CA ARG A 38 16.91 -31.52 5.87
C ARG A 38 18.21 -30.82 6.28
N GLY A 39 18.17 -29.95 7.28
CA GLY A 39 19.31 -29.17 7.75
C GLY A 39 19.56 -27.90 6.94
N GLU A 40 18.59 -27.41 6.17
CA GLU A 40 18.73 -26.15 5.42
C GLU A 40 18.92 -24.96 6.38
N GLY A 41 19.83 -24.05 6.03
CA GLY A 41 20.11 -22.87 6.85
C GLY A 41 18.92 -21.90 6.91
N SER A 42 18.76 -21.18 8.03
CA SER A 42 17.63 -20.25 8.22
C SER A 42 17.54 -19.18 7.13
N GLY A 43 18.68 -18.68 6.62
CA GLY A 43 18.69 -17.73 5.51
C GLY A 43 18.12 -18.32 4.21
N TRP A 44 18.46 -19.58 3.91
CA TRP A 44 17.92 -20.28 2.74
C TRP A 44 16.40 -20.44 2.86
N ILE A 45 15.91 -20.89 4.02
CA ILE A 45 14.48 -21.03 4.28
C ILE A 45 13.75 -19.69 4.13
N ILE A 46 14.32 -18.61 4.66
CA ILE A 46 13.71 -17.27 4.56
C ILE A 46 13.59 -16.83 3.10
N PHE A 47 14.68 -16.88 2.32
CA PHE A 47 14.67 -16.33 0.95
C PHE A 47 14.05 -17.26 -0.10
N ARG A 48 14.11 -18.58 0.12
CA ARG A 48 13.64 -19.60 -0.84
C ARG A 48 12.21 -20.04 -0.56
N GLU A 49 11.84 -20.22 0.70
CA GLU A 49 10.55 -20.79 1.09
C GLU A 49 9.59 -19.71 1.61
N ILE A 50 10.02 -18.88 2.57
CA ILE A 50 9.11 -17.93 3.23
C ILE A 50 8.83 -16.71 2.35
N LEU A 51 9.88 -16.05 1.86
CA LEU A 51 9.77 -14.77 1.17
C LEU A 51 8.92 -14.87 -0.10
N PRO A 52 9.12 -15.82 -1.03
CA PRO A 52 8.32 -15.88 -2.25
C PRO A 52 6.83 -16.12 -1.98
N ASN A 53 6.50 -16.91 -0.96
CA ASN A 53 5.13 -17.16 -0.53
C ASN A 53 4.52 -15.97 0.24
N ALA A 54 5.34 -15.20 0.96
CA ALA A 54 4.92 -13.98 1.65
C ALA A 54 4.80 -12.76 0.71
N LEU A 55 5.52 -12.72 -0.41
CA LEU A 55 5.49 -11.59 -1.35
C LEU A 55 4.10 -11.32 -1.88
N SER A 56 3.32 -12.37 -2.14
CA SER A 56 1.95 -12.26 -2.63
C SER A 56 1.05 -11.40 -1.73
N PRO A 57 0.81 -11.74 -0.45
CA PRO A 57 0.02 -10.90 0.45
C PRO A 57 0.68 -9.57 0.77
N LEU A 58 2.03 -9.49 0.80
CA LEU A 58 2.75 -8.24 1.06
C LEU A 58 2.59 -7.22 -0.06
N VAL A 59 2.62 -7.65 -1.33
CA VAL A 59 2.41 -6.77 -2.49
C VAL A 59 0.97 -6.25 -2.52
N SER A 60 -0.02 -7.10 -2.21
CA SER A 60 -1.42 -6.66 -2.08
C SER A 60 -1.57 -5.58 -1.01
N GLU A 61 -0.99 -5.80 0.17
CA GLU A 61 -1.01 -4.80 1.25
C GLU A 61 -0.31 -3.50 0.84
N LEU A 62 0.82 -3.58 0.13
CA LEU A 62 1.56 -2.40 -0.30
C LEU A 62 0.72 -1.53 -1.23
N GLY A 63 -0.05 -2.13 -2.14
CA GLY A 63 -0.99 -1.41 -3.00
C GLY A 63 -2.07 -0.67 -2.19
N LEU A 64 -2.67 -1.35 -1.22
CA LEU A 64 -3.67 -0.74 -0.35
C LEU A 64 -3.09 0.45 0.45
N ARG A 65 -1.88 0.30 0.97
CA ARG A 65 -1.18 1.36 1.72
C ARG A 65 -0.83 2.56 0.88
N PHE A 66 -0.41 2.32 -0.36
CA PHE A 66 -0.12 3.40 -1.28
C PHE A 66 -1.32 4.34 -1.46
N ILE A 67 -2.54 3.80 -1.55
CA ILE A 67 -3.77 4.61 -1.63
C ILE A 67 -3.96 5.43 -0.36
N TYR A 68 -3.84 4.81 0.82
CA TYR A 68 -3.94 5.53 2.08
C TYR A 68 -2.89 6.65 2.19
N ALA A 69 -1.69 6.44 1.66
CA ALA A 69 -0.64 7.44 1.57
C ALA A 69 -1.03 8.64 0.72
N VAL A 70 -1.49 8.39 -0.50
CA VAL A 70 -1.92 9.46 -1.40
C VAL A 70 -3.06 10.27 -0.79
N LEU A 71 -4.07 9.61 -0.22
CA LEU A 71 -5.23 10.28 0.39
C LEU A 71 -4.83 11.09 1.63
N PHE A 72 -3.99 10.53 2.49
CA PHE A 72 -3.48 11.21 3.69
C PHE A 72 -2.69 12.47 3.31
N LEU A 73 -1.77 12.35 2.35
CA LEU A 73 -0.94 13.46 1.89
C LEU A 73 -1.78 14.55 1.22
N SER A 74 -2.74 14.14 0.37
CA SER A 74 -3.69 15.06 -0.28
C SER A 74 -4.53 15.82 0.74
N THR A 75 -4.97 15.14 1.81
CA THR A 75 -5.74 15.75 2.91
C THR A 75 -4.90 16.77 3.67
N LEU A 76 -3.64 16.44 4.00
CA LEU A 76 -2.72 17.38 4.66
C LEU A 76 -2.44 18.60 3.79
N SER A 77 -2.26 18.39 2.49
CA SER A 77 -2.03 19.49 1.55
C SER A 77 -3.25 20.39 1.39
N PHE A 78 -4.45 19.80 1.36
CA PHE A 78 -5.69 20.55 1.39
C PHE A 78 -5.83 21.39 2.67
N LEU A 79 -5.38 20.87 3.82
CA LEU A 79 -5.32 21.60 5.09
C LEU A 79 -4.18 22.64 5.15
N GLY A 80 -3.32 22.72 4.13
CA GLY A 80 -2.19 23.65 4.07
C GLY A 80 -0.92 23.20 4.81
N LEU A 81 -0.86 21.94 5.24
CA LEU A 81 0.30 21.30 5.88
C LEU A 81 1.12 20.45 4.91
N GLY A 82 0.76 20.46 3.62
CA GLY A 82 1.38 19.66 2.57
C GLY A 82 2.57 20.34 1.92
N VAL A 83 2.82 19.93 0.68
CA VAL A 83 3.90 20.46 -0.16
C VAL A 83 3.58 21.91 -0.51
N GLN A 84 4.54 22.82 -0.30
CA GLN A 84 4.38 24.23 -0.61
C GLN A 84 4.73 24.47 -2.10
N PRO A 85 4.07 25.44 -2.77
CA PRO A 85 4.49 25.89 -4.11
C PRO A 85 5.98 26.26 -4.11
N PRO A 86 6.76 25.97 -5.18
CA PRO A 86 6.37 25.69 -6.57
C PRO A 86 6.17 24.20 -6.94
N ASP A 87 6.37 23.28 -5.99
CA ASP A 87 6.25 21.85 -6.26
C ASP A 87 4.79 21.46 -6.52
N ALA A 88 4.55 20.69 -7.59
CA ALA A 88 3.21 20.28 -7.98
C ALA A 88 2.63 19.23 -7.01
N ASP A 89 1.53 19.56 -6.34
CA ASP A 89 0.81 18.67 -5.44
C ASP A 89 -0.71 18.73 -5.68
N TRP A 90 -1.32 17.58 -6.00
CA TRP A 90 -2.74 17.54 -6.37
C TRP A 90 -3.67 17.97 -5.22
N GLY A 91 -3.34 17.71 -3.95
CA GLY A 91 -4.13 18.15 -2.82
C GLY A 91 -4.09 19.67 -2.62
N GLY A 92 -2.92 20.28 -2.84
CA GLY A 92 -2.71 21.72 -2.83
C GLY A 92 -3.45 22.41 -3.98
N MET A 93 -3.41 21.81 -5.18
CA MET A 93 -4.15 22.32 -6.35
C MET A 93 -5.66 22.35 -6.11
N VAL A 94 -6.22 21.38 -5.38
CA VAL A 94 -7.65 21.40 -4.98
C VAL A 94 -7.92 22.60 -4.07
N LYS A 95 -7.05 22.84 -3.08
CA LYS A 95 -7.19 23.94 -2.13
C LYS A 95 -7.11 25.31 -2.81
N GLU A 96 -6.16 25.50 -3.71
CA GLU A 96 -5.96 26.77 -4.43
C GLU A 96 -7.13 27.11 -5.34
N ASN A 97 -7.75 26.11 -5.96
CA ASN A 97 -8.84 26.30 -6.91
C ASN A 97 -10.24 26.22 -6.26
N LYS A 98 -10.33 25.97 -4.94
CA LYS A 98 -11.62 25.71 -4.25
C LYS A 98 -12.59 26.89 -4.36
N ASP A 99 -12.07 28.11 -4.31
CA ASP A 99 -12.90 29.33 -4.35
C ASP A 99 -13.45 29.58 -5.76
N GLY A 100 -12.78 29.06 -6.80
CA GLY A 100 -13.24 29.09 -8.18
C GLY A 100 -14.57 28.37 -8.40
N ILE A 101 -14.88 27.36 -7.58
CA ILE A 101 -16.15 26.62 -7.66
C ILE A 101 -17.35 27.55 -7.45
N VAL A 102 -17.22 28.52 -6.54
CA VAL A 102 -18.27 29.51 -6.25
C VAL A 102 -18.53 30.42 -7.46
N PHE A 103 -17.53 30.61 -8.30
CA PHE A 103 -17.61 31.39 -9.54
C PHE A 103 -17.92 30.53 -10.79
N GLY A 104 -18.30 29.26 -10.61
CA GLY A 104 -18.59 28.33 -11.72
C GLY A 104 -17.36 27.75 -12.42
N ILE A 105 -16.16 27.99 -11.88
CA ILE A 105 -14.90 27.47 -12.43
C ILE A 105 -14.58 26.14 -11.74
N ALA A 106 -14.75 25.04 -12.47
CA ALA A 106 -14.53 23.67 -11.99
C ALA A 106 -13.06 23.24 -11.89
N ALA A 107 -12.11 24.18 -11.80
CA ALA A 107 -10.67 23.89 -11.83
C ALA A 107 -10.21 22.96 -10.69
N ALA A 108 -10.84 23.06 -9.50
CA ALA A 108 -10.55 22.17 -8.37
C ALA A 108 -11.03 20.72 -8.57
N LEU A 109 -12.01 20.49 -9.47
CA LEU A 109 -12.54 19.15 -9.71
C LEU A 109 -11.58 18.25 -10.49
N ILE A 110 -10.70 18.84 -11.30
CA ILE A 110 -9.71 18.10 -12.09
C ILE A 110 -8.71 17.35 -11.19
N PRO A 111 -7.95 18.01 -10.29
CA PRO A 111 -7.03 17.31 -9.40
C PRO A 111 -7.75 16.40 -8.40
N ALA A 112 -8.95 16.77 -7.94
CA ALA A 112 -9.77 15.89 -7.09
C ALA A 112 -10.18 14.60 -7.82
N GLY A 113 -10.60 14.71 -9.08
CA GLY A 113 -10.93 13.58 -9.94
C GLY A 113 -9.72 12.71 -10.26
N ALA A 114 -8.54 13.30 -10.45
CA ALA A 114 -7.29 12.55 -10.65
C ALA A 114 -6.91 11.71 -9.41
N ILE A 115 -7.01 12.29 -8.21
CA ILE A 115 -6.80 11.56 -6.95
C ILE A 115 -7.81 10.41 -6.82
N ALA A 116 -9.10 10.68 -7.08
CA ALA A 116 -10.15 9.67 -7.00
C ALA A 116 -9.94 8.52 -8.00
N LEU A 117 -9.63 8.85 -9.26
CA LEU A 117 -9.36 7.86 -10.30
C LEU A 117 -8.14 7.00 -9.93
N LEU A 118 -7.05 7.61 -9.49
CA LEU A 118 -5.86 6.88 -9.05
C LEU A 118 -6.16 5.96 -7.87
N ALA A 119 -6.90 6.44 -6.87
CA ALA A 119 -7.31 5.63 -5.72
C ALA A 119 -8.14 4.41 -6.17
N ILE A 120 -9.13 4.60 -7.04
CA ILE A 120 -9.97 3.52 -7.58
C ILE A 120 -9.13 2.53 -8.39
N SER A 121 -8.27 3.01 -9.30
CA SER A 121 -7.43 2.14 -10.14
C SER A 121 -6.50 1.26 -9.31
N VAL A 122 -5.84 1.82 -8.29
CA VAL A 122 -4.96 1.03 -7.43
C VAL A 122 -5.77 0.06 -6.57
N ASN A 123 -6.96 0.43 -6.11
CA ASN A 123 -7.81 -0.46 -5.30
C ASN A 123 -8.25 -1.67 -6.13
N LEU A 124 -8.68 -1.45 -7.37
CA LEU A 124 -9.02 -2.53 -8.31
C LEU A 124 -7.82 -3.45 -8.59
N VAL A 125 -6.61 -2.90 -8.73
CA VAL A 125 -5.40 -3.70 -8.89
C VAL A 125 -5.11 -4.52 -7.63
N ALA A 126 -5.23 -3.93 -6.44
CA ALA A 126 -5.04 -4.64 -5.17
C ALA A 126 -6.04 -5.78 -4.98
N ASP A 127 -7.32 -5.52 -5.27
CA ASP A 127 -8.39 -6.52 -5.24
C ASP A 127 -8.14 -7.64 -6.25
N TRP A 128 -7.67 -7.31 -7.45
CA TRP A 128 -7.31 -8.31 -8.46
C TRP A 128 -6.14 -9.19 -8.00
N VAL A 129 -5.09 -8.61 -7.41
CA VAL A 129 -3.97 -9.38 -6.85
C VAL A 129 -4.47 -10.28 -5.73
N LEU A 130 -5.29 -9.76 -4.80
CA LEU A 130 -5.87 -10.55 -3.72
C LEU A 130 -6.68 -11.74 -4.24
N ASN A 131 -7.61 -11.51 -5.17
CA ASN A 131 -8.46 -12.55 -5.74
C ASN A 131 -7.65 -13.64 -6.45
N ARG A 132 -6.57 -13.27 -7.15
CA ARG A 132 -5.67 -14.23 -7.81
C ARG A 132 -4.96 -15.14 -6.81
N THR A 133 -4.74 -14.66 -5.59
CA THR A 133 -4.03 -15.40 -4.53
C THR A 133 -4.98 -16.28 -3.71
N THR A 134 -6.21 -15.82 -3.46
CA THR A 134 -7.29 -16.61 -2.84
C THR A 134 -7.70 -17.78 -3.74
N SER A 135 -7.78 -17.55 -5.07
CA SER A 135 -8.11 -18.60 -6.04
C SER A 135 -7.10 -19.76 -6.07
N LEU A 136 -5.87 -19.58 -5.57
CA LEU A 136 -4.85 -20.64 -5.51
C LEU A 136 -4.95 -21.49 -4.24
N LYS A 137 -5.57 -20.98 -3.17
CA LYS A 137 -5.79 -21.71 -1.90
C LYS A 137 -7.12 -22.48 -1.86
N GLY A 138 -8.10 -22.13 -2.70
CA GLY A 138 -9.43 -22.76 -2.70
C GLY A 138 -9.56 -24.14 -3.35
N GLY A 139 -8.46 -24.78 -3.76
CA GLY A 139 -8.49 -26.05 -4.51
C GLY A 139 -8.03 -27.30 -3.75
N ARG A 140 -7.81 -27.21 -2.43
CA ARG A 140 -7.39 -28.36 -1.60
C ARG A 140 -8.23 -28.43 -0.33
N GLY A 141 -9.53 -28.65 -0.50
CA GLY A 141 -10.39 -29.26 0.50
C GLY A 141 -10.53 -30.74 0.18
#